data_AF-A0A3D5HAJ4-F1
#
_entry.id   AF-A0A3D5HAJ4-F1
#
_cell.length_a   1.000
_cell.length_b   1.000
_cell.length_c   1.000
_cell.angle_alpha   90.00
_cell.angle_beta   90.00
_cell.angle_gamma   90.00
#
_symmetry.space_group_name_H-M   'P 1'
#
loop_
_entity.id
_entity.type
_entity.pdbx_description
1 polymer ?
#
loop_
_entity_poly.entity_id
_entity_poly.type
_entity_poly.pdbx_seq_one_letter_code
_entity_poly.pdbx_strand_id
1 'polypeptide(L)'
;KNFIFQAFQYKDAALEKYRHVPLSIAVAASACVPGVFHPLPLTDLYRNVTPKLVDGGVHDNQGAAPLLYEECQDIIVSDASGQMADKKSPASFFVLVALRAKSILEDRVRDLGLESLVTHSEAGEVKNRLILHLRDGLDVQNMKPQQAMQSVDETQRQPLPYGMDQRVQRRLSAVRTDLDAFTEVEAYSLMYSGYCLAGYKLLTNGIRKYSEGIMGTPAEWQFMKIKDFANCTTENKYYLKQLSIAGKNLFKPLLLMRKRILLPVILTLAVGVYFAWTPATAWLSKSLQQWWLLLDNCFKADCVGGGVLLALLALVFAIAIGSLLISMICWFNIRVMTPLFLHLGSLEYLKKRR
;
A
#
# COMPACT_ATOMS: atom_id res chain seq x y z
N LYS A 1 29.05 15.11 2.24
CA LYS A 1 28.24 14.99 3.48
C LYS A 1 29.18 15.19 4.66
N ASN A 2 28.77 15.93 5.69
CA ASN A 2 29.62 16.18 6.87
C ASN A 2 29.50 15.06 7.93
N PHE A 3 28.45 14.25 7.85
CA PHE A 3 28.26 13.07 8.69
C PHE A 3 27.72 11.91 7.84
N ILE A 4 28.19 10.70 8.12
CA ILE A 4 27.65 9.44 7.60
C ILE A 4 27.37 8.58 8.83
N PHE A 5 26.10 8.31 9.10
CA PHE A 5 25.70 7.44 10.21
C PHE A 5 25.74 5.99 9.74
N GLN A 6 26.39 5.13 10.52
CA GLN A 6 26.44 3.71 10.25
C GLN A 6 25.35 2.99 11.05
N ALA A 7 24.80 1.92 10.47
CA ALA A 7 23.96 1.00 11.21
C ALA A 7 24.80 0.28 12.29
N PHE A 8 24.14 -0.16 13.36
CA PHE A 8 24.77 -0.95 14.41
C PHE A 8 23.78 -2.02 14.87
N GLN A 9 24.30 -3.16 15.31
CA GLN A 9 23.47 -4.17 15.95
C GLN A 9 23.14 -3.74 17.37
N TYR A 10 21.95 -4.07 17.88
CA TYR A 10 21.57 -3.71 19.24
C TYR A 10 22.60 -4.15 20.28
N LYS A 11 23.22 -5.33 20.13
CA LYS A 11 24.27 -5.82 21.04
C LYS A 11 25.51 -4.91 21.10
N ASP A 12 25.82 -4.20 20.02
CA ASP A 12 27.00 -3.34 19.88
C ASP A 12 26.69 -1.88 20.26
N ALA A 13 25.46 -1.59 20.67
CA ALA A 13 25.08 -0.24 21.04
C ALA A 13 25.88 0.24 22.27
N ALA A 14 26.44 1.45 22.18
CA ALA A 14 27.21 2.05 23.26
C ALA A 14 26.36 2.37 24.51
N LEU A 15 25.08 2.69 24.32
CA LEU A 15 24.15 2.99 25.39
C LEU A 15 23.19 1.83 25.61
N GLU A 16 23.01 1.46 26.88
CA GLU A 16 22.17 0.33 27.31
C GLU A 16 20.73 0.43 26.80
N LYS A 17 20.16 1.65 26.76
CA LYS A 17 18.80 1.90 26.24
C LYS A 17 18.60 1.47 24.78
N TYR A 18 19.68 1.36 24.01
CA TYR A 18 19.66 0.91 22.62
C TYR A 18 20.04 -0.57 22.45
N ARG A 19 20.49 -1.25 23.51
CA ARG A 19 20.67 -2.70 23.51
C ARG A 19 19.36 -3.46 23.64
N HIS A 20 18.37 -2.82 24.26
CA HIS A 20 17.07 -3.40 24.56
C HIS A 20 15.93 -2.50 24.08
N VAL A 21 15.96 -2.10 22.79
CA VAL A 21 14.87 -1.33 22.19
C VAL A 21 13.59 -2.18 22.20
N PRO A 22 12.48 -1.70 22.77
CA PRO A 22 11.22 -2.44 22.74
C PRO A 22 10.77 -2.66 21.29
N LEU A 23 10.28 -3.87 20.99
CA LEU A 23 9.78 -4.20 19.65
C LEU A 23 8.71 -3.21 19.17
N SER A 24 7.84 -2.72 20.06
CA SER A 24 6.84 -1.71 19.75
C SER A 24 7.43 -0.40 19.23
N ILE A 25 8.58 0.02 19.77
CA ILE A 25 9.29 1.23 19.34
C ILE A 25 9.97 0.99 17.99
N ALA A 26 10.58 -0.18 17.79
CA ALA A 26 11.17 -0.53 16.49
C ALA A 26 10.09 -0.57 15.39
N VAL A 27 8.93 -1.17 15.66
CA VAL A 27 7.78 -1.20 14.76
C VAL A 27 7.26 0.22 14.48
N ALA A 28 7.11 1.05 15.52
CA ALA A 28 6.66 2.44 15.37
C ALA A 28 7.64 3.26 14.52
N ALA A 29 8.95 3.11 14.72
CA ALA A 29 9.98 3.76 13.91
C ALA A 29 9.91 3.30 12.45
N SER A 30 9.82 1.99 12.22
CA SER A 30 9.79 1.39 10.89
C SER A 30 8.53 1.74 10.09
N ALA A 31 7.41 2.05 10.75
CA ALA A 31 6.14 2.45 10.13
C ALA A 31 5.93 3.98 10.12
N CYS A 32 6.95 4.76 10.47
CA CYS A 32 6.85 6.22 10.62
C CYS A 32 6.90 6.94 9.27
N VAL A 33 5.85 6.77 8.46
CA VAL A 33 5.73 7.35 7.10
C VAL A 33 5.90 8.88 7.13
N PRO A 34 6.88 9.45 6.39
CA PRO A 34 7.09 10.90 6.34
C PRO A 34 5.85 11.65 5.88
N GLY A 35 5.52 12.73 6.59
CA GLY A 35 4.34 13.55 6.35
C GLY A 35 3.06 13.05 7.03
N VAL A 36 3.06 11.84 7.59
CA VAL A 36 1.95 11.28 8.37
C VAL A 36 2.30 11.23 9.86
N PHE A 37 3.48 10.68 10.20
CA PHE A 37 3.91 10.51 11.58
C PHE A 37 5.11 11.38 11.93
N HIS A 38 5.25 11.69 13.23
CA HIS A 38 6.41 12.43 13.73
C HIS A 38 7.64 11.49 13.80
N PRO A 39 8.77 11.85 13.18
CA PRO A 39 9.99 11.03 13.22
C PRO A 39 10.48 10.71 14.64
N LEU A 40 10.93 9.49 14.88
CA LEU A 40 11.36 9.02 16.21
C LEU A 40 12.81 9.45 16.49
N PRO A 41 13.07 10.33 17.48
CA PRO A 41 14.44 10.77 17.77
C PRO A 41 15.27 9.70 18.50
N LEU A 42 16.53 9.55 18.08
CA LEU A 42 17.54 8.78 18.80
C LEU A 42 18.43 9.74 19.62
N THR A 43 17.98 10.06 20.83
CA THR A 43 18.70 11.00 21.71
C THR A 43 19.99 10.39 22.26
N ASP A 44 21.00 11.21 22.47
CA ASP A 44 22.26 10.83 23.14
C ASP A 44 23.09 9.77 22.40
N LEU A 45 22.66 9.32 21.22
CA LEU A 45 23.41 8.36 20.41
C LEU A 45 24.70 8.96 19.86
N TYR A 46 24.69 10.26 19.53
CA TYR A 46 25.86 11.01 19.06
C TYR A 46 26.00 12.32 19.82
N ARG A 47 27.25 12.76 20.04
CA ARG A 47 27.53 14.05 20.67
C ARG A 47 27.09 15.18 19.72
N ASN A 48 26.13 15.99 20.16
CA ASN A 48 25.59 17.15 19.44
C ASN A 48 24.77 16.84 18.18
N VAL A 49 24.39 15.57 17.94
CA VAL A 49 23.57 15.19 16.79
C VAL A 49 22.49 14.22 17.25
N THR A 50 21.24 14.51 16.88
CA THR A 50 20.09 13.65 17.18
C THR A 50 19.46 13.17 15.88
N PRO A 51 19.84 11.98 15.39
CA PRO A 51 19.16 11.36 14.25
C PRO A 51 17.68 11.14 14.58
N LYS A 52 16.82 11.24 13.56
CA LYS A 52 15.40 10.91 13.69
C LYS A 52 15.04 9.83 12.69
N LEU A 53 14.53 8.71 13.20
CA LEU A 53 14.10 7.58 12.38
C LEU A 53 12.76 7.88 11.73
N VAL A 54 12.64 7.42 10.49
CA VAL A 54 11.43 7.43 9.68
C VAL A 54 11.24 6.04 9.09
N ASP A 55 10.13 5.84 8.39
CA ASP A 55 9.79 4.59 7.72
C ASP A 55 10.97 4.02 6.89
N GLY A 56 11.23 2.73 7.07
CA GLY A 56 12.33 2.03 6.40
C GLY A 56 12.19 1.99 4.88
N GLY A 57 10.96 2.07 4.35
CA GLY A 57 10.66 2.08 2.93
C GLY A 57 11.24 3.29 2.18
N VAL A 58 11.60 4.37 2.89
CA VAL A 58 12.32 5.51 2.31
C VAL A 58 13.75 5.14 1.89
N HIS A 59 14.37 4.21 2.60
CA HIS A 59 15.74 3.77 2.35
C HIS A 59 15.78 2.46 1.56
N ASP A 60 15.06 1.44 2.03
CA ASP A 60 15.04 0.11 1.46
C ASP A 60 13.75 -0.62 1.85
N ASN A 61 12.74 -0.51 0.99
CA ASN A 61 11.44 -1.14 1.19
C ASN A 61 11.46 -2.67 0.99
N GLN A 62 12.55 -3.21 0.46
CA GLN A 62 12.69 -4.65 0.18
C GLN A 62 13.46 -5.37 1.29
N GLY A 63 14.14 -4.63 2.18
CA GLY A 63 14.94 -5.18 3.26
C GLY A 63 16.21 -5.90 2.76
N ALA A 64 16.68 -5.57 1.56
CA ALA A 64 17.86 -6.14 0.94
C ALA A 64 19.18 -5.69 1.58
N ALA A 65 19.30 -4.38 1.85
CA ALA A 65 20.49 -3.75 2.40
C ALA A 65 20.94 -4.33 3.76
N PRO A 66 20.06 -4.54 4.76
CA PRO A 66 20.48 -5.15 6.02
C PRO A 66 20.93 -6.61 5.84
N LEU A 67 20.36 -7.37 4.90
CA LEU A 67 20.79 -8.74 4.64
C LEU A 67 22.18 -8.79 4.01
N LEU A 68 22.49 -7.85 3.11
CA LEU A 68 23.84 -7.68 2.56
C LEU A 68 24.84 -7.24 3.64
N TYR A 69 24.44 -6.32 4.51
CA TYR A 69 25.28 -5.87 5.63
C TYR A 69 25.63 -7.00 6.61
N GLU A 70 24.69 -7.92 6.85
CA GLU A 70 24.91 -9.13 7.66
C GLU A 70 25.56 -10.28 6.88
N GLU A 71 26.06 -10.02 5.65
CA GLU A 71 26.76 -10.98 4.80
C GLU A 71 25.95 -12.27 4.54
N CYS A 72 24.63 -12.15 4.40
CA CYS A 72 23.76 -13.29 4.11
C CYS A 72 24.09 -13.91 2.75
N GLN A 73 24.43 -15.19 2.73
CA GLN A 73 24.79 -15.90 1.50
C GLN A 73 23.58 -16.39 0.68
N ASP A 74 22.46 -16.60 1.35
CA ASP A 74 21.20 -17.06 0.74
C ASP A 74 20.14 -15.98 0.95
N ILE A 75 19.74 -15.29 -0.11
CA ILE A 75 18.79 -14.17 -0.04
C ILE A 75 17.58 -14.45 -0.92
N ILE A 76 16.39 -14.41 -0.31
CA ILE A 76 15.10 -14.47 -0.99
C ILE A 76 14.38 -13.14 -0.77
N VAL A 77 14.14 -12.41 -1.85
CA VAL A 77 13.37 -11.16 -1.84
C VAL A 77 12.04 -11.41 -2.51
N SER A 78 10.95 -11.26 -1.75
CA SER A 78 9.59 -11.28 -2.29
C SER A 78 9.07 -9.86 -2.42
N ASP A 79 9.24 -9.27 -3.60
CA ASP A 79 8.73 -7.93 -3.89
C ASP A 79 7.25 -7.98 -4.28
N ALA A 80 6.41 -7.90 -3.25
CA ALA A 80 4.96 -7.76 -3.37
C ALA A 80 4.51 -6.29 -3.30
N SER A 81 5.43 -5.32 -3.48
CA SER A 81 5.10 -3.90 -3.39
C SER A 81 4.22 -3.45 -4.55
N GLY A 82 3.34 -2.49 -4.26
CA GLY A 82 2.55 -1.81 -5.26
C GLY A 82 3.46 -1.09 -6.24
N GLN A 83 3.48 -1.55 -7.48
CA GLN A 83 4.36 -1.04 -8.53
C GLN A 83 3.95 0.37 -8.96
N MET A 84 4.90 1.23 -9.33
CA MET A 84 4.55 2.53 -9.89
C MET A 84 3.73 2.32 -11.17
N ALA A 85 2.46 2.74 -11.15
CA ALA A 85 1.60 2.63 -12.31
C ALA A 85 1.97 3.65 -13.40
N ASP A 86 1.83 3.22 -14.65
CA ASP A 86 1.88 4.11 -15.80
C ASP A 86 0.66 5.03 -15.81
N LYS A 87 0.90 6.34 -15.96
CA LYS A 87 -0.16 7.33 -16.14
C LYS A 87 -0.14 7.85 -17.57
N LYS A 88 -1.18 7.50 -18.34
CA LYS A 88 -1.36 7.99 -19.72
C LYS A 88 -1.37 9.52 -19.80
N SER A 89 -1.90 10.19 -18.77
CA SER A 89 -1.88 11.64 -18.64
C SER A 89 -1.60 12.00 -17.17
N PRO A 90 -0.37 12.41 -16.83
CA PRO A 90 -0.06 12.87 -15.48
C PRO A 90 -0.71 14.23 -15.20
N ALA A 91 -1.08 14.46 -13.95
CA ALA A 91 -1.65 15.74 -13.53
C ALA A 91 -0.60 16.86 -13.56
N SER A 92 -1.04 18.09 -13.84
CA SER A 92 -0.18 19.28 -13.93
C SER A 92 -0.14 20.12 -12.65
N PHE A 93 -1.06 19.89 -11.71
CA PHE A 93 -1.10 20.65 -10.46
C PHE A 93 0.10 20.31 -9.57
N PHE A 94 0.79 21.32 -9.04
CA PHE A 94 2.11 21.17 -8.41
C PHE A 94 2.15 20.13 -7.28
N VAL A 95 1.11 20.04 -6.44
CA VAL A 95 1.04 19.03 -5.36
C VAL A 95 1.01 17.61 -5.96
N LEU A 96 0.23 17.41 -7.03
CA LEU A 96 0.13 16.10 -7.69
C LEU A 96 1.40 15.75 -8.45
N VAL A 97 2.11 16.75 -9.00
CA VAL A 97 3.43 16.59 -9.60
C VAL A 97 4.45 16.18 -8.54
N ALA A 98 4.48 16.83 -7.37
CA ALA A 98 5.37 16.47 -6.27
C ALA A 98 5.13 15.03 -5.78
N LEU A 99 3.87 14.62 -5.63
CA LEU A 99 3.51 13.24 -5.30
C LEU A 99 3.93 12.25 -6.40
N ARG A 100 3.83 12.63 -7.69
CA ARG A 100 4.31 11.80 -8.79
C ARG A 100 5.84 11.70 -8.79
N ALA A 101 6.55 12.79 -8.57
CA ALA A 101 8.01 12.80 -8.45
C ALA A 101 8.48 11.90 -7.31
N LYS A 102 7.82 11.97 -6.15
CA LYS A 102 8.05 11.04 -5.03
C LYS A 102 7.93 9.59 -5.47
N SER A 103 6.83 9.21 -6.15
CA SER A 103 6.65 7.82 -6.60
C SER A 103 7.72 7.36 -7.60
N ILE A 104 8.25 8.26 -8.44
CA ILE A 104 9.34 7.95 -9.37
C ILE A 104 10.66 7.73 -8.60
N LEU A 105 10.93 8.57 -7.60
CA LEU A 105 12.12 8.42 -6.76
C LEU A 105 12.09 7.12 -5.96
N GLU A 106 10.95 6.77 -5.37
CA GLU A 106 10.76 5.51 -4.65
C GLU A 106 10.94 4.28 -5.56
N ASP A 107 10.37 4.33 -6.78
CA ASP A 107 10.54 3.29 -7.81
C ASP A 107 12.02 3.12 -8.18
N ARG A 108 12.76 4.23 -8.34
CA ARG A 108 14.20 4.20 -8.63
C ARG A 108 15.03 3.66 -7.47
N VAL A 109 14.73 4.04 -6.23
CA VAL A 109 15.45 3.53 -5.03
C VAL A 109 15.28 2.01 -4.94
N ARG A 110 14.06 1.52 -5.17
CA ARG A 110 13.76 0.09 -5.20
C ARG A 110 14.58 -0.64 -6.27
N ASP A 111 14.59 -0.12 -7.50
CA ASP A 111 15.34 -0.75 -8.60
C ASP A 111 16.85 -0.80 -8.30
N LEU A 112 17.40 0.27 -7.71
CA LEU A 112 18.80 0.29 -7.25
C LEU A 112 19.10 -0.72 -6.14
N GLY A 113 18.14 -0.95 -5.22
CA GLY A 113 18.26 -1.97 -4.18
C GLY A 113 18.36 -3.38 -4.77
N LEU A 114 17.50 -3.70 -5.73
CA LEU A 114 17.58 -4.98 -6.46
C LEU A 114 18.85 -5.10 -7.30
N GLU A 115 19.25 -4.04 -8.00
CA GLU A 115 20.49 -4.01 -8.80
C GLU A 115 21.73 -4.23 -7.92
N SER A 116 21.73 -3.67 -6.71
CA SER A 116 22.78 -3.92 -5.71
C SER A 116 22.85 -5.42 -5.36
N LEU A 117 21.72 -6.06 -5.03
CA LEU A 117 21.68 -7.52 -4.81
C LEU A 117 22.13 -8.33 -6.04
N VAL A 118 21.88 -7.81 -7.25
CA VAL A 118 22.37 -8.42 -8.48
C VAL A 118 23.89 -8.44 -8.48
N THR A 119 24.47 -7.25 -8.29
CA THR A 119 25.92 -7.00 -8.28
C THR A 119 26.65 -7.84 -7.22
N HIS A 120 26.15 -7.92 -5.99
CA HIS A 120 26.81 -8.66 -4.90
C HIS A 120 26.83 -10.18 -5.16
N SER A 121 25.83 -10.71 -5.86
CA SER A 121 25.86 -12.13 -6.26
C SER A 121 26.81 -12.38 -7.42
N GLU A 122 26.90 -11.45 -8.38
CA GLU A 122 27.88 -11.53 -9.48
C GLU A 122 29.32 -11.44 -8.95
N ALA A 123 29.52 -10.69 -7.86
CA ALA A 123 30.79 -10.65 -7.12
C ALA A 123 31.05 -11.92 -6.28
N GLY A 124 30.09 -12.83 -6.15
CA GLY A 124 30.21 -14.07 -5.38
C GLY A 124 29.96 -13.95 -3.87
N GLU A 125 29.56 -12.77 -3.39
CA GLU A 125 29.26 -12.52 -1.97
C GLU A 125 27.91 -13.15 -1.58
N VAL A 126 26.93 -13.09 -2.49
CA VAL A 126 25.64 -13.78 -2.36
C VAL A 126 25.62 -15.02 -3.24
N LYS A 127 25.67 -16.20 -2.60
CA LYS A 127 25.74 -17.50 -3.28
C LYS A 127 24.43 -17.88 -3.95
N ASN A 128 23.30 -17.70 -3.27
CA ASN A 128 21.99 -18.03 -3.80
C ASN A 128 21.06 -16.82 -3.67
N ARG A 129 20.52 -16.36 -4.80
CA ARG A 129 19.58 -15.23 -4.85
C ARG A 129 18.28 -15.64 -5.54
N LEU A 130 17.16 -15.34 -4.91
CA LEU A 130 15.83 -15.47 -5.49
C LEU A 130 15.06 -14.16 -5.35
N ILE A 131 14.84 -13.45 -6.45
CA ILE A 131 13.99 -12.25 -6.48
C ILE A 131 12.66 -12.65 -7.09
N LEU A 132 11.57 -12.55 -6.34
CA LEU A 132 10.20 -12.77 -6.79
C LEU A 132 9.55 -11.41 -7.01
N HIS A 133 9.14 -11.11 -8.23
CA HIS A 133 8.50 -9.86 -8.57
C HIS A 133 7.13 -10.12 -9.20
N LEU A 134 6.07 -9.47 -8.70
CA LEU A 134 4.69 -9.75 -9.15
C LEU A 134 4.42 -9.45 -10.64
N ARG A 135 5.33 -8.77 -11.33
CA ARG A 135 5.25 -8.55 -12.79
C ARG A 135 6.12 -9.50 -13.61
N ASP A 136 6.80 -10.46 -13.00
CA ASP A 136 7.60 -11.45 -13.72
C ASP A 136 6.77 -12.21 -14.76
N GLY A 137 7.31 -12.31 -15.98
CA GLY A 137 6.64 -12.97 -17.11
C GLY A 137 5.51 -12.16 -17.76
N LEU A 138 5.14 -10.99 -17.22
CA LEU A 138 4.22 -10.09 -17.91
C LEU A 138 4.94 -9.33 -19.02
N ASP A 139 4.29 -9.22 -20.18
CA ASP A 139 4.85 -8.50 -21.31
C ASP A 139 5.05 -7.01 -20.99
N VAL A 140 6.26 -6.51 -21.25
CA VAL A 140 6.60 -5.09 -21.19
C VAL A 140 6.53 -4.53 -22.61
N GLN A 141 5.62 -3.57 -22.81
CA GLN A 141 5.53 -2.88 -24.09
C GLN A 141 6.61 -1.80 -24.18
N ASN A 142 7.66 -2.09 -24.95
CA ASN A 142 8.65 -1.08 -25.31
C ASN A 142 8.07 -0.19 -26.42
N MET A 143 7.38 0.88 -26.01
CA MET A 143 6.87 1.89 -26.93
C MET A 143 8.01 2.77 -27.42
N LYS A 144 8.51 2.50 -28.62
CA LYS A 144 9.36 3.46 -29.34
C LYS A 144 8.46 4.54 -29.95
N PRO A 145 8.89 5.83 -30.01
CA PRO A 145 8.10 6.89 -30.63
C PRO A 145 7.60 6.55 -32.04
N GLN A 146 8.40 5.79 -32.80
CA GLN A 146 8.09 5.34 -34.17
C GLN A 146 6.99 4.27 -34.25
N GLN A 147 6.64 3.63 -33.13
CA GLN A 147 5.66 2.54 -33.04
C GLN A 147 4.35 2.98 -32.35
N ALA A 148 4.21 4.26 -32.02
CA ALA A 148 3.11 4.80 -31.21
C ALA A 148 1.70 4.60 -31.81
N MET A 149 1.59 4.31 -33.11
CA MET A 149 0.31 4.09 -33.80
C MET A 149 -0.01 2.62 -34.09
N GLN A 150 0.89 1.68 -33.76
CA GLN A 150 0.64 0.26 -34.00
C GLN A 150 -0.25 -0.31 -32.88
N SER A 151 -1.41 -0.85 -33.24
CA SER A 151 -2.26 -1.57 -32.30
C SER A 151 -1.58 -2.87 -31.92
N VAL A 152 -1.31 -3.06 -30.63
CA VAL A 152 -0.85 -4.35 -30.10
C VAL A 152 -2.05 -5.29 -30.09
N ASP A 153 -1.91 -6.43 -30.75
CA ASP A 153 -2.94 -7.46 -30.80
C ASP A 153 -3.01 -8.18 -29.43
N GLU A 154 -3.98 -7.82 -28.57
CA GLU A 154 -4.18 -8.43 -27.24
C GLU A 154 -4.71 -9.88 -27.29
N THR A 155 -4.64 -10.52 -28.47
CA THR A 155 -5.42 -11.70 -28.80
C THR A 155 -4.62 -13.00 -28.73
N GLN A 156 -3.28 -12.94 -28.76
CA GLN A 156 -2.42 -14.11 -28.50
C GLN A 156 -2.19 -14.28 -26.99
N ARG A 157 -3.10 -15.01 -26.35
CA ARG A 157 -3.16 -15.16 -24.90
C ARG A 157 -2.62 -16.51 -24.49
N GLN A 158 -1.37 -16.53 -24.06
CA GLN A 158 -0.79 -17.72 -23.44
C GLN A 158 -0.74 -17.55 -21.92
N PRO A 159 -0.94 -18.63 -21.15
CA PRO A 159 -0.67 -18.59 -19.72
C PRO A 159 0.81 -18.28 -19.49
N LEU A 160 1.10 -17.72 -18.32
CA LEU A 160 2.48 -17.49 -17.89
C LEU A 160 3.21 -18.83 -17.76
N PRO A 161 4.56 -18.84 -17.82
CA PRO A 161 5.36 -20.08 -17.70
C PRO A 161 5.05 -20.92 -16.46
N TYR A 162 4.51 -20.30 -15.41
CA TYR A 162 4.10 -20.92 -14.16
C TYR A 162 2.59 -21.20 -14.05
N GLY A 163 1.87 -21.21 -15.19
CA GLY A 163 0.48 -21.66 -15.32
C GLY A 163 -0.61 -20.64 -14.99
N MET A 164 -0.25 -19.44 -14.55
CA MET A 164 -1.18 -18.36 -14.19
C MET A 164 -1.71 -17.62 -15.43
N ASP A 165 -2.98 -17.21 -15.39
CA ASP A 165 -3.52 -16.31 -16.42
C ASP A 165 -2.90 -14.91 -16.28
N GLN A 166 -2.40 -14.35 -17.39
CA GLN A 166 -1.75 -13.04 -17.40
C GLN A 166 -2.65 -11.90 -16.86
N ARG A 167 -3.98 -11.96 -17.08
CA ARG A 167 -4.94 -10.94 -16.60
C ARG A 167 -5.09 -10.97 -15.09
N VAL A 168 -5.00 -12.17 -14.52
CA VAL A 168 -5.00 -12.40 -13.07
C VAL A 168 -3.72 -11.82 -12.49
N GLN A 169 -2.56 -12.24 -13.01
CA GLN A 169 -1.26 -11.76 -12.53
C GLN A 169 -1.12 -10.24 -12.65
N ARG A 170 -1.54 -9.64 -13.77
CA ARG A 170 -1.52 -8.18 -13.95
C ARG A 170 -2.36 -7.44 -12.91
N ARG A 171 -3.53 -7.98 -12.54
CA ARG A 171 -4.36 -7.40 -11.47
C ARG A 171 -3.75 -7.61 -10.10
N LEU A 172 -3.17 -8.79 -9.84
CA LEU A 172 -2.45 -9.07 -8.59
C LEU A 172 -1.26 -8.13 -8.39
N SER A 173 -0.51 -7.81 -9.45
CA SER A 173 0.59 -6.84 -9.38
C SER A 173 0.16 -5.40 -9.05
N ALA A 174 -1.14 -5.11 -9.17
CA ALA A 174 -1.72 -3.82 -8.82
C ALA A 174 -2.43 -3.85 -7.47
N VAL A 175 -2.47 -4.99 -6.77
CA VAL A 175 -3.04 -5.08 -5.43
C VAL A 175 -2.18 -4.24 -4.51
N ARG A 176 -2.85 -3.43 -3.68
CA ARG A 176 -2.21 -2.66 -2.63
C ARG A 176 -2.31 -3.41 -1.31
N THR A 177 -1.25 -3.38 -0.53
CA THR A 177 -1.15 -4.04 0.78
C THR A 177 -1.22 -3.06 1.96
N ASP A 178 -1.23 -1.76 1.68
CA ASP A 178 -1.22 -0.72 2.70
C ASP A 178 -2.64 -0.34 3.15
N LEU A 179 -2.84 -0.32 4.48
CA LEU A 179 -4.05 0.18 5.16
C LEU A 179 -5.38 -0.43 4.68
N ASP A 180 -5.39 -1.73 4.34
CA ASP A 180 -6.53 -2.39 3.73
C ASP A 180 -6.91 -3.74 4.37
N ALA A 181 -8.15 -4.14 4.17
CA ALA A 181 -8.61 -5.48 4.50
C ALA A 181 -8.47 -6.39 3.27
N PHE A 182 -7.95 -7.60 3.48
CA PHE A 182 -7.83 -8.60 2.42
C PHE A 182 -9.00 -9.58 2.46
N THR A 183 -9.71 -9.71 1.35
CA THR A 183 -10.68 -10.78 1.15
C THR A 183 -9.99 -12.13 0.96
N GLU A 184 -10.70 -13.24 1.20
CA GLU A 184 -10.14 -14.57 0.95
C GLU A 184 -9.68 -14.73 -0.49
N VAL A 185 -10.46 -14.22 -1.46
CA VAL A 185 -10.10 -14.28 -2.87
C VAL A 185 -8.80 -13.52 -3.13
N GLU A 186 -8.64 -12.29 -2.62
CA GLU A 186 -7.40 -11.51 -2.79
C GLU A 186 -6.20 -12.21 -2.13
N ALA A 187 -6.34 -12.60 -0.87
CA ALA A 187 -5.29 -13.26 -0.10
C ALA A 187 -4.88 -14.58 -0.74
N TYR A 188 -5.84 -15.46 -1.05
CA TYR A 188 -5.54 -16.75 -1.65
C TYR A 188 -4.95 -16.61 -3.05
N SER A 189 -5.39 -15.63 -3.83
CA SER A 189 -4.82 -15.38 -5.16
C SER A 189 -3.37 -14.90 -5.09
N LEU A 190 -3.05 -14.01 -4.14
CA LEU A 190 -1.68 -13.54 -3.91
C LEU A 190 -0.77 -14.67 -3.41
N MET A 191 -1.23 -15.46 -2.43
CA MET A 191 -0.48 -16.61 -1.94
C MET A 191 -0.23 -17.62 -3.07
N TYR A 192 -1.29 -18.03 -3.77
CA TYR A 192 -1.18 -18.97 -4.88
C TYR A 192 -0.22 -18.48 -5.97
N SER A 193 -0.35 -17.22 -6.39
CA SER A 193 0.57 -16.57 -7.34
C SER A 193 2.02 -16.60 -6.86
N GLY A 194 2.26 -16.23 -5.59
CA GLY A 194 3.59 -16.24 -4.98
C GLY A 194 4.23 -17.62 -4.96
N TYR A 195 3.48 -18.66 -4.59
CA TYR A 195 3.97 -20.05 -4.61
C TYR A 195 4.24 -20.56 -6.02
N CYS A 196 3.37 -20.27 -7.00
CA CYS A 196 3.61 -20.64 -8.40
C CYS A 196 4.87 -19.96 -8.95
N LEU A 197 5.03 -18.65 -8.70
CA LEU A 197 6.20 -17.89 -9.15
C LEU A 197 7.48 -18.37 -8.47
N ALA A 198 7.45 -18.60 -7.15
CA ALA A 198 8.58 -19.10 -6.39
C ALA A 198 9.01 -20.49 -6.86
N GLY A 199 8.06 -21.41 -7.03
CA GLY A 199 8.35 -22.76 -7.54
C GLY A 199 8.99 -22.71 -8.93
N TYR A 200 8.46 -21.87 -9.83
CA TYR A 200 9.05 -21.67 -11.15
C TYR A 200 10.48 -21.12 -11.08
N LYS A 201 10.71 -20.03 -10.33
CA LYS A 201 12.05 -19.43 -10.24
C LYS A 201 13.08 -20.32 -9.56
N LEU A 202 12.69 -21.09 -8.55
CA LEU A 202 13.57 -22.05 -7.90
C LEU A 202 14.04 -23.14 -8.88
N LEU A 203 13.12 -23.64 -9.71
CA LEU A 203 13.42 -24.64 -10.74
C LEU A 203 14.30 -24.06 -11.85
N THR A 204 14.02 -22.85 -12.34
CA THR A 204 14.78 -22.23 -13.43
C THR A 204 16.16 -21.75 -13.00
N ASN A 205 16.30 -21.21 -11.79
CA ASN A 205 17.57 -20.70 -11.28
C ASN A 205 18.49 -21.82 -10.76
N GLY A 206 18.02 -23.08 -10.74
CA GLY A 206 18.85 -24.22 -10.37
C GLY A 206 19.31 -24.22 -8.91
N ILE A 207 18.59 -23.55 -8.00
CA ILE A 207 18.93 -23.52 -6.57
C ILE A 207 18.56 -24.87 -5.94
N ARG A 208 19.39 -25.89 -6.19
CA ARG A 208 19.16 -27.29 -5.81
C ARG A 208 18.93 -27.46 -4.30
N LYS A 209 19.55 -26.60 -3.47
CA LYS A 209 19.41 -26.59 -2.01
C LYS A 209 17.94 -26.59 -1.53
N TYR A 210 17.04 -25.98 -2.30
CA TYR A 210 15.61 -25.89 -1.95
C TYR A 210 14.72 -26.79 -2.82
N SER A 211 15.29 -27.52 -3.77
CA SER A 211 14.53 -28.35 -4.72
C SER A 211 13.91 -29.60 -4.09
N GLU A 212 14.50 -30.14 -3.02
CA GLU A 212 13.99 -31.31 -2.29
C GLU A 212 12.64 -31.02 -1.62
N GLY A 213 12.44 -29.80 -1.10
CA GLY A 213 11.16 -29.36 -0.51
C GLY A 213 10.04 -29.15 -1.53
N ILE A 214 10.37 -28.91 -2.81
CA ILE A 214 9.41 -28.76 -3.90
C ILE A 214 8.82 -30.12 -4.31
N MET A 215 9.61 -31.20 -4.18
CA MET A 215 9.22 -32.58 -4.51
C MET A 215 8.52 -33.30 -3.36
N GLY A 216 8.36 -32.66 -2.20
CA GLY A 216 7.63 -33.19 -1.05
C GLY A 216 6.12 -33.34 -1.31
N THR A 217 5.42 -33.96 -0.37
CA THR A 217 3.95 -34.05 -0.41
C THR A 217 3.32 -32.65 -0.40
N PRO A 218 2.45 -32.33 -1.37
CA PRO A 218 1.77 -31.04 -1.37
C PRO A 218 0.94 -30.89 -0.10
N ALA A 219 1.27 -29.89 0.73
CA ALA A 219 0.42 -29.55 1.86
C ALA A 219 -0.95 -29.06 1.35
N GLU A 220 -2.02 -29.47 2.03
CA GLU A 220 -3.40 -29.12 1.68
C GLU A 220 -3.74 -27.68 2.11
N TRP A 221 -3.09 -26.70 1.47
CA TRP A 221 -3.33 -25.31 1.78
C TRP A 221 -4.69 -24.83 1.29
N GLN A 222 -5.40 -24.08 2.12
CA GLN A 222 -6.73 -23.54 1.78
C GLN A 222 -6.70 -22.65 0.53
N PHE A 223 -5.61 -21.91 0.31
CA PHE A 223 -5.46 -21.04 -0.86
C PHE A 223 -5.41 -21.81 -2.19
N MET A 224 -5.10 -23.10 -2.18
CA MET A 224 -5.09 -23.93 -3.40
C MET A 224 -6.48 -24.04 -4.04
N LYS A 225 -7.55 -23.76 -3.29
CA LYS A 225 -8.92 -23.72 -3.81
C LYS A 225 -9.14 -22.64 -4.88
N ILE A 226 -8.24 -21.65 -4.99
CA ILE A 226 -8.32 -20.60 -6.02
C ILE A 226 -7.69 -21.02 -7.36
N LYS A 227 -6.96 -22.13 -7.41
CA LYS A 227 -6.20 -22.62 -8.58
C LYS A 227 -7.03 -22.62 -9.85
N ASP A 228 -8.22 -23.18 -9.81
CA ASP A 228 -9.11 -23.27 -10.97
C ASP A 228 -9.51 -21.91 -11.52
N PHE A 229 -9.60 -20.88 -10.67
CA PHE A 229 -9.94 -19.52 -11.08
C PHE A 229 -8.71 -18.76 -11.59
N ALA A 230 -7.55 -18.99 -10.95
CA ALA A 230 -6.31 -18.30 -11.25
C ALA A 230 -5.63 -18.80 -12.55
N ASN A 231 -5.77 -20.09 -12.85
CA ASN A 231 -5.26 -20.71 -14.08
C ASN A 231 -6.28 -20.70 -15.23
N CYS A 232 -7.52 -20.25 -14.98
CA CYS A 232 -8.61 -20.32 -15.94
C CYS A 232 -8.39 -19.36 -17.11
N THR A 233 -8.31 -19.89 -18.34
CA THR A 233 -8.36 -19.08 -19.56
C THR A 233 -9.78 -18.58 -19.84
N THR A 234 -10.82 -19.30 -19.39
CA THR A 234 -12.22 -18.85 -19.48
C THR A 234 -12.52 -17.77 -18.45
N GLU A 235 -13.21 -16.72 -18.90
CA GLU A 235 -13.36 -15.47 -18.15
C GLU A 235 -14.35 -15.60 -16.99
N ASN A 236 -13.85 -15.78 -15.76
CA ASN A 236 -14.67 -15.51 -14.57
C ASN A 236 -14.69 -13.99 -14.30
N LYS A 237 -15.72 -13.33 -14.85
CA LYS A 237 -15.89 -11.87 -14.74
C LYS A 237 -15.95 -11.37 -13.30
N TYR A 238 -16.49 -12.15 -12.38
CA TYR A 238 -16.61 -11.74 -10.99
C TYR A 238 -15.26 -11.79 -10.26
N TYR A 239 -14.50 -12.88 -10.45
CA TYR A 239 -13.14 -13.02 -9.93
C TYR A 239 -12.21 -11.90 -10.42
N LEU A 240 -12.17 -11.65 -11.73
CA LEU A 240 -11.37 -10.56 -12.30
C LEU A 240 -11.81 -9.18 -11.82
N LYS A 241 -13.12 -9.00 -11.56
CA LYS A 241 -13.65 -7.78 -10.97
C LYS A 241 -13.12 -7.58 -9.55
N GLN A 242 -13.14 -8.61 -8.70
CA GLN A 242 -12.57 -8.53 -7.35
C GLN A 242 -11.10 -8.09 -7.38
N LEU A 243 -10.26 -8.77 -8.17
CA LEU A 243 -8.84 -8.44 -8.25
C LEU A 243 -8.57 -7.04 -8.82
N SER A 244 -9.43 -6.53 -9.72
CA SER A 244 -9.31 -5.15 -10.21
C SER A 244 -9.73 -4.08 -9.20
N ILE A 245 -10.54 -4.45 -8.20
CA ILE A 245 -10.93 -3.56 -7.10
C ILE A 245 -9.86 -3.57 -6.01
N ALA A 246 -9.09 -4.65 -5.89
CA ALA A 246 -8.03 -4.81 -4.92
C ALA A 246 -6.97 -3.68 -4.95
N GLY A 247 -6.71 -3.10 -6.13
CA GLY A 247 -5.79 -1.96 -6.29
C GLY A 247 -6.37 -0.58 -5.97
N LYS A 248 -7.59 -0.47 -5.44
CA LYS A 248 -8.27 0.82 -5.15
C LYS A 248 -8.32 1.12 -3.66
N ASN A 249 -8.19 2.39 -3.27
CA ASN A 249 -8.03 2.76 -1.85
C ASN A 249 -9.34 2.82 -1.04
N LEU A 250 -10.48 3.18 -1.65
CA LEU A 250 -11.70 3.48 -0.90
C LEU A 250 -12.95 2.90 -1.57
N PHE A 251 -13.96 2.62 -0.74
CA PHE A 251 -15.28 2.17 -1.15
C PHE A 251 -15.30 0.92 -2.03
N LYS A 252 -14.32 0.03 -1.86
CA LYS A 252 -14.24 -1.27 -2.54
C LYS A 252 -15.56 -2.07 -2.52
N PRO A 253 -16.31 -2.14 -1.40
CA PRO A 253 -17.57 -2.88 -1.37
C PRO A 253 -18.60 -2.32 -2.34
N LEU A 254 -18.71 -1.00 -2.43
CA LEU A 254 -19.66 -0.34 -3.34
C LEU A 254 -19.37 -0.71 -4.81
N LEU A 255 -18.09 -0.91 -5.15
CA LEU A 255 -17.68 -1.35 -6.47
C LEU A 255 -18.01 -2.83 -6.72
N LEU A 256 -18.01 -3.67 -5.68
CA LEU A 256 -18.41 -5.07 -5.77
C LEU A 256 -19.93 -5.26 -5.84
N MET A 257 -20.69 -4.40 -5.15
CA MET A 257 -22.14 -4.46 -5.09
C MET A 257 -22.79 -4.37 -6.48
N ARG A 258 -23.94 -5.03 -6.62
CA ARG A 258 -24.75 -4.93 -7.84
C ARG A 258 -25.37 -3.53 -7.90
N LYS A 259 -25.35 -2.87 -9.07
CA LYS A 259 -25.90 -1.51 -9.26
C LYS A 259 -27.34 -1.36 -8.71
N ARG A 260 -28.14 -2.43 -8.75
CA ARG A 260 -29.52 -2.47 -8.23
C ARG A 260 -29.62 -2.34 -6.70
N ILE A 261 -28.60 -2.73 -5.95
CA ILE A 261 -28.54 -2.61 -4.48
C ILE A 261 -27.89 -1.27 -4.08
N LEU A 262 -27.05 -0.70 -4.94
CA LEU A 262 -26.37 0.56 -4.68
C LEU A 262 -27.35 1.75 -4.58
N LEU A 263 -28.31 1.82 -5.49
CA LEU A 263 -29.30 2.90 -5.54
C LEU A 263 -30.12 3.05 -4.25
N PRO A 264 -30.75 1.99 -3.70
CA PRO A 264 -31.51 2.11 -2.45
C PRO A 264 -30.62 2.47 -1.25
N VAL A 265 -29.37 1.99 -1.21
CA VAL A 265 -28.40 2.34 -0.14
C VAL A 265 -28.01 3.82 -0.21
N ILE A 266 -27.75 4.34 -1.40
CA ILE A 266 -27.46 5.77 -1.60
C ILE A 266 -28.67 6.62 -1.21
N LEU A 267 -29.88 6.21 -1.61
CA LEU A 267 -31.12 6.89 -1.24
C LEU A 267 -31.34 6.92 0.27
N THR A 268 -31.14 5.79 0.96
CA THR A 268 -31.29 5.74 2.43
C THR A 268 -30.24 6.59 3.14
N LEU A 269 -28.98 6.58 2.68
CA LEU A 269 -27.95 7.46 3.21
C LEU A 269 -28.26 8.94 2.96
N ALA A 270 -28.71 9.30 1.75
CA ALA A 270 -29.08 10.67 1.41
C ALA A 270 -30.25 11.19 2.25
N VAL A 271 -31.27 10.34 2.49
CA VAL A 271 -32.39 10.64 3.38
C VAL A 271 -31.91 10.83 4.82
N GLY A 272 -31.05 9.93 5.31
CA GLY A 272 -30.46 10.05 6.65
C GLY A 272 -29.63 11.33 6.82
N VAL A 273 -28.81 11.69 5.83
CA VAL A 273 -28.05 12.94 5.82
C VAL A 273 -28.99 14.15 5.78
N TYR A 274 -30.04 14.13 4.96
CA TYR A 274 -31.02 15.22 4.89
C TYR A 274 -31.71 15.47 6.24
N PHE A 275 -32.15 14.40 6.93
CA PHE A 275 -32.77 14.52 8.25
C PHE A 275 -31.79 14.91 9.36
N ALA A 276 -30.51 14.56 9.22
CA ALA A 276 -29.46 15.01 10.14
C ALA A 276 -28.98 16.44 9.85
N TRP A 277 -29.10 16.91 8.60
CA TRP A 277 -28.63 18.20 8.14
C TRP A 277 -29.41 19.37 8.75
N THR A 278 -30.73 19.23 8.92
CA THR A 278 -31.58 20.28 9.48
C THR A 278 -31.26 20.61 10.95
N PRO A 279 -31.10 19.65 11.89
CA PRO A 279 -30.64 19.96 13.24
C PRO A 279 -29.16 20.36 13.27
N ALA A 280 -28.30 19.80 12.43
CA ALA A 280 -26.88 20.15 12.38
C ALA A 280 -26.67 21.61 11.92
N THR A 281 -27.39 22.06 10.90
CA THR A 281 -27.32 23.45 10.42
C THR A 281 -27.94 24.43 11.41
N ALA A 282 -29.00 24.05 12.13
CA ALA A 282 -29.56 24.86 13.21
C ALA A 282 -28.60 24.98 14.42
N TRP A 283 -27.88 23.91 14.75
CA TRP A 283 -26.84 23.93 15.78
C TRP A 283 -25.61 24.75 15.33
N LEU A 284 -25.17 24.57 14.09
CA LEU A 284 -24.06 25.32 13.51
C LEU A 284 -24.37 26.81 13.41
N SER A 285 -25.58 27.18 12.98
CA SER A 285 -25.99 28.59 12.88
C SER A 285 -26.07 29.27 14.24
N LYS A 286 -26.61 28.60 15.27
CA LYS A 286 -26.59 29.10 16.65
C LYS A 286 -25.16 29.24 17.19
N SER A 287 -24.30 28.27 16.90
CA SER A 287 -22.89 28.33 17.29
C SER A 287 -22.19 29.50 16.60
N LEU A 288 -22.37 29.66 15.28
CA LEU A 288 -21.82 30.76 14.49
C LEU A 288 -22.36 32.12 14.95
N GLN A 289 -23.63 32.24 15.35
CA GLN A 289 -24.18 33.48 15.93
C GLN A 289 -23.55 33.83 17.28
N GLN A 290 -23.30 32.85 18.15
CA GLN A 290 -22.58 33.06 19.41
C GLN A 290 -21.13 33.49 19.16
N TRP A 291 -20.47 32.90 18.17
CA TRP A 291 -19.15 33.33 17.72
C TRP A 291 -19.16 34.71 17.08
N TRP A 292 -20.21 35.07 16.32
CA TRP A 292 -20.38 36.41 15.74
C TRP A 292 -20.52 37.49 16.83
N LEU A 293 -21.19 37.19 17.94
CA LEU A 293 -21.27 38.09 19.10
C LEU A 293 -19.92 38.23 19.82
N LEU A 294 -19.15 37.14 19.94
CA LEU A 294 -17.77 37.20 20.44
C LEU A 294 -16.84 37.97 19.49
N LEU A 295 -17.03 37.81 18.18
CA LEU A 295 -16.37 38.54 17.10
C LEU A 295 -16.61 40.05 17.20
N ASP A 296 -17.87 40.47 17.31
CA ASP A 296 -18.26 41.88 17.42
C ASP A 296 -17.66 42.54 18.68
N ASN A 297 -17.62 41.79 19.80
CA ASN A 297 -17.00 42.26 21.04
C ASN A 297 -15.47 42.32 20.99
N CYS A 298 -14.79 41.44 20.24
CA CYS A 298 -13.34 41.48 20.05
C CYS A 298 -12.91 42.56 19.04
N PHE A 299 -13.72 42.82 18.00
CA PHE A 299 -13.44 43.85 17.00
C PHE A 299 -13.58 45.26 17.57
N LYS A 300 -14.53 45.46 18.49
CA LYS A 300 -14.71 46.71 19.24
C LYS A 300 -13.59 47.02 20.24
N ALA A 301 -12.67 46.07 20.49
CA ALA A 301 -11.61 46.19 21.49
C ALA A 301 -10.24 46.65 20.91
N ASP A 302 -10.18 47.14 19.66
CA ASP A 302 -8.97 47.78 19.05
C ASP A 302 -7.65 46.99 19.17
N CYS A 303 -7.72 45.66 19.18
CA CYS A 303 -6.54 44.81 19.18
C CYS A 303 -6.33 44.22 17.78
N VAL A 304 -5.27 44.67 17.08
CA VAL A 304 -4.77 44.08 15.82
C VAL A 304 -4.54 42.56 15.94
N GLY A 305 -4.38 42.03 17.15
CA GLY A 305 -4.31 40.60 17.45
C GLY A 305 -5.64 39.83 17.38
N GLY A 306 -6.80 40.50 17.48
CA GLY A 306 -8.12 39.86 17.48
C GLY A 306 -8.43 39.14 16.17
N GLY A 307 -8.20 39.79 15.03
CA GLY A 307 -8.41 39.19 13.71
C GLY A 307 -7.53 37.96 13.43
N VAL A 308 -6.28 37.98 13.92
CA VAL A 308 -5.35 36.84 13.80
C VAL A 308 -5.78 35.69 14.69
N LEU A 309 -6.15 35.97 15.96
CA LEU A 309 -6.67 34.96 16.88
C LEU A 309 -7.94 34.30 16.33
N LEU A 310 -8.82 35.08 15.70
CA LEU A 310 -10.05 34.60 15.08
C LEU A 310 -9.78 33.71 13.86
N ALA A 311 -8.86 34.10 12.97
CA ALA A 311 -8.46 33.27 11.84
C ALA A 311 -7.87 31.92 12.31
N LEU A 312 -7.07 31.94 13.39
CA LEU A 312 -6.52 30.72 14.00
C LEU A 312 -7.62 29.85 14.62
N LEU A 313 -8.58 30.42 15.34
CA LEU A 313 -9.71 29.68 15.92
C LEU A 313 -10.61 29.07 14.84
N ALA A 314 -10.91 29.81 13.77
CA ALA A 314 -11.66 29.30 12.62
C ALA A 314 -10.92 28.15 11.93
N LEU A 315 -9.60 28.26 11.78
CA LEU A 315 -8.76 27.18 11.25
C LEU A 315 -8.79 25.94 12.15
N VAL A 316 -8.62 26.12 13.46
CA VAL A 316 -8.69 25.02 14.45
C VAL A 316 -10.06 24.34 14.41
N PHE A 317 -11.14 25.11 14.33
CA PHE A 317 -12.49 24.58 14.24
C PHE A 317 -12.74 23.82 12.94
N ALA A 318 -12.26 24.35 11.80
CA ALA A 318 -12.32 23.66 10.51
C ALA A 318 -11.54 22.33 10.55
N ILE A 319 -10.36 22.32 11.17
CA ILE A 319 -9.57 21.11 11.39
C ILE A 319 -10.32 20.13 12.30
N ALA A 320 -10.95 20.61 13.38
CA ALA A 320 -11.71 19.77 14.31
C ALA A 320 -12.92 19.10 13.62
N ILE A 321 -13.74 19.86 12.88
CA ILE A 321 -14.84 19.30 12.09
C ILE A 321 -14.31 18.32 11.05
N GLY A 322 -13.26 18.69 10.32
CA GLY A 322 -12.62 17.82 9.34
C GLY A 322 -12.18 16.50 9.97
N SER A 323 -11.55 16.53 11.13
CA SER A 323 -11.10 15.34 11.87
C SER A 323 -12.27 14.47 12.32
N LEU A 324 -13.39 15.06 12.75
CA LEU A 324 -14.58 14.34 13.17
C LEU A 324 -15.25 13.64 11.98
N LEU A 325 -15.36 14.33 10.83
CA LEU A 325 -15.87 13.74 9.59
C LEU A 325 -15.00 12.58 9.12
N ILE A 326 -13.66 12.76 9.12
CA ILE A 326 -12.71 11.70 8.78
C ILE A 326 -12.89 10.50 9.73
N SER A 327 -13.00 10.76 11.04
CA SER A 327 -13.23 9.71 12.04
C SER A 327 -14.55 8.96 11.81
N MET A 328 -15.64 9.66 11.48
CA MET A 328 -16.92 9.03 11.15
C MET A 328 -16.82 8.17 9.88
N ILE A 329 -16.15 8.66 8.84
CA ILE A 329 -15.92 7.91 7.60
C ILE A 329 -15.10 6.65 7.87
N CYS A 330 -14.02 6.78 8.67
CA CYS A 330 -13.19 5.64 9.06
C CYS A 330 -13.99 4.62 9.88
N TRP A 331 -14.77 5.08 10.86
CA TRP A 331 -15.62 4.21 11.68
C TRP A 331 -16.64 3.46 10.82
N PHE A 332 -17.33 4.14 9.90
CA PHE A 332 -18.28 3.52 8.98
C PHE A 332 -17.60 2.53 8.03
N ASN A 333 -16.41 2.89 7.55
CA ASN A 333 -15.63 2.02 6.68
C ASN A 333 -15.23 0.71 7.40
N ILE A 334 -14.73 0.82 8.64
CA ILE A 334 -14.30 -0.34 9.43
C ILE A 334 -15.49 -1.18 9.89
N ARG A 335 -16.58 -0.56 10.38
CA ARG A 335 -17.71 -1.28 10.99
C ARG A 335 -18.70 -1.85 9.98
N VAL A 336 -18.89 -1.20 8.84
CA VAL A 336 -19.94 -1.58 7.86
C VAL A 336 -19.33 -2.05 6.55
N MET A 337 -18.44 -1.23 5.96
CA MET A 337 -17.91 -1.52 4.63
C MET A 337 -16.95 -2.72 4.65
N THR A 338 -16.08 -2.82 5.64
CA THR A 338 -15.08 -3.90 5.73
C THR A 338 -15.72 -5.29 5.87
N PRO A 339 -16.65 -5.55 6.80
CA PRO A 339 -17.31 -6.86 6.89
C PRO A 339 -18.06 -7.24 5.62
N LEU A 340 -18.73 -6.26 4.98
CA LEU A 340 -19.40 -6.47 3.71
C LEU A 340 -18.39 -6.80 2.60
N PHE A 341 -17.24 -6.13 2.58
CA PHE A 341 -16.14 -6.41 1.66
C PHE A 341 -15.70 -7.87 1.77
N LEU A 342 -15.39 -8.30 3.00
CA LEU A 342 -14.92 -9.64 3.32
C LEU A 342 -15.95 -10.70 2.93
N HIS A 343 -17.23 -10.46 3.18
CA HIS A 343 -18.29 -11.39 2.79
C HIS A 343 -18.41 -11.53 1.26
N LEU A 344 -18.44 -10.41 0.53
CA LEU A 344 -18.53 -10.42 -0.93
C LEU A 344 -17.28 -11.01 -1.59
N GLY A 345 -16.11 -10.82 -0.98
CA GLY A 345 -14.84 -11.39 -1.44
C GLY A 345 -14.51 -12.77 -0.87
N SER A 346 -15.46 -13.44 -0.22
CA SER A 346 -15.26 -14.81 0.27
C SER A 346 -15.23 -15.82 -0.87
N LEU A 347 -14.52 -16.92 -0.64
CA LEU A 347 -14.45 -18.02 -1.60
C LEU A 347 -15.83 -18.68 -1.80
N GLU A 348 -16.63 -18.75 -0.74
CA GLU A 348 -18.00 -19.28 -0.81
C GLU A 348 -18.88 -18.44 -1.75
N TYR A 349 -18.79 -17.11 -1.65
CA TYR A 349 -19.54 -16.21 -2.51
C TYR A 349 -19.05 -16.27 -3.96
N LEU A 350 -17.74 -16.40 -4.18
CA LEU A 350 -17.17 -16.59 -5.52
C LEU A 350 -17.70 -17.88 -6.17
N LYS A 351 -17.76 -18.99 -5.43
CA LYS A 351 -18.27 -20.28 -5.94
C LYS A 351 -19.74 -20.21 -6.34
N LYS A 352 -20.58 -19.46 -5.60
CA LYS A 352 -22.00 -19.20 -5.95
C LYS A 352 -22.18 -18.36 -7.23
N ARG A 353 -21.11 -17.73 -7.72
CA ARG A 353 -21.09 -16.82 -8.88
C ARG A 353 -20.36 -17.41 -10.09
N ARG A 354 -19.84 -18.63 -9.97
CA ARG A 354 -19.36 -19.44 -11.10
C ARG A 354 -20.54 -19.86 -11.94
#